data_AF-K1TIY4-F1
#
_entry.id   AF-K1TIY4-F1
#
_cell.length_a   1.000
_cell.length_b   1.000
_cell.length_c   1.000
_cell.angle_alpha   90.00
_cell.angle_beta   90.00
_cell.angle_gamma   90.00
#
_symmetry.space_group_name_H-M   'P 1'
#
loop_
_entity.id
_entity.type
_entity.pdbx_description
1 polymer ?
#
loop_
_entity_poly.entity_id
_entity_poly.type
_entity_poly.pdbx_seq_one_letter_code
_entity_poly.pdbx_strand_id
1 'polypeptide(L)'
;GVGMPQLRDTLHQMNKDILPQATFVVNSGTGLHLYYVLKEPVPMYPYNQKCLKELKYSLTRQIWNKFTSTIKEPQMQGILQGFRVVGSGSKLGREYPVRAFRLGGPVELARLLDYIPDSNGEQQRLEGLMRKSRLSLAEAKEKYPDWYERRIIKKERRGRWTVKRDLYDWWLHRIADEIRVGHRFYGIMTLAIYAKKCGIDEDELRRDAFALLRPYDDMSVE
;
A
#
# COMPACT_ATOMS: atom_id res chain seq x y z
N GLY A 1 1.79 -29.42 -14.40
CA GLY A 1 2.12 -28.06 -13.96
C GLY A 1 3.36 -27.63 -14.70
N VAL A 2 4.52 -27.95 -14.14
CA VAL A 2 5.83 -27.79 -14.79
C VAL A 2 6.59 -29.11 -14.66
N GLY A 3 6.91 -29.76 -15.78
CA GLY A 3 7.76 -30.96 -15.82
C GLY A 3 9.22 -30.61 -16.10
N MET A 4 10.09 -31.62 -16.17
CA MET A 4 11.52 -31.42 -16.50
C MET A 4 11.75 -30.74 -17.86
N PRO A 5 11.01 -31.08 -18.95
CA PRO A 5 11.13 -30.35 -20.20
C PRO A 5 10.80 -28.87 -20.04
N GLN A 6 9.69 -28.55 -19.36
CA GLN A 6 9.26 -27.17 -19.16
C GLN A 6 10.23 -26.37 -18.30
N LEU A 7 10.79 -26.98 -17.26
CA LEU A 7 11.79 -26.36 -16.41
C LEU A 7 13.06 -26.02 -17.21
N ARG A 8 13.58 -26.98 -17.98
CA ARG A 8 14.77 -26.79 -18.81
C ARG A 8 14.56 -25.69 -19.84
N ASP A 9 13.41 -25.69 -20.49
CA ASP A 9 13.07 -24.70 -21.51
C ASP A 9 12.90 -23.29 -20.90
N THR A 10 12.22 -23.18 -19.76
CA THR A 10 12.11 -21.91 -19.01
C THR A 10 13.49 -21.34 -18.68
N LEU A 11 14.41 -22.16 -18.16
CA LEU A 11 15.78 -21.72 -17.85
C LEU A 11 16.59 -21.39 -19.11
N HIS A 12 16.42 -22.16 -20.19
CA HIS A 12 17.06 -21.90 -21.46
C HIS A 12 16.62 -20.56 -22.05
N GLN A 13 15.31 -20.28 -22.08
CA GLN A 13 14.77 -19.02 -22.55
C GLN A 13 15.26 -17.82 -21.72
N MET A 14 15.38 -17.96 -20.40
CA MET A 14 15.98 -16.93 -19.54
C MET A 14 17.45 -16.69 -19.86
N ASN A 15 18.22 -17.74 -20.13
CA ASN A 15 19.64 -17.62 -20.49
C ASN A 15 19.87 -17.05 -21.90
N LYS A 16 18.85 -17.14 -22.77
CA LYS A 16 18.85 -16.58 -24.12
C LYS A 16 18.20 -15.20 -24.21
N ASP A 17 17.84 -14.61 -23.07
CA ASP A 17 17.19 -13.29 -23.00
C ASP A 17 15.83 -13.23 -23.74
N ILE A 18 15.16 -14.38 -23.90
CA ILE A 18 13.81 -14.47 -24.45
C ILE A 18 12.77 -14.19 -23.35
N LEU A 19 13.06 -14.67 -22.13
CA LEU A 19 12.27 -14.38 -20.93
C LEU A 19 13.12 -13.58 -19.94
N PRO A 20 12.50 -12.73 -19.10
CA PRO A 20 13.24 -12.02 -18.08
C PRO A 20 13.83 -13.03 -17.08
N GLN A 21 15.15 -12.93 -16.85
CA GLN A 21 15.84 -13.76 -15.88
C GLN A 21 15.29 -13.48 -14.47
N ALA A 22 14.76 -14.52 -13.83
CA ALA A 22 14.24 -14.42 -12.46
C ALA A 22 15.39 -14.26 -11.44
N THR A 23 15.17 -13.47 -10.39
CA THR A 23 16.11 -13.40 -9.26
C THR A 23 16.14 -14.72 -8.51
N PHE A 24 14.96 -15.28 -8.21
CA PHE A 24 14.83 -16.60 -7.61
C PHE A 24 13.83 -17.47 -8.36
N VAL A 25 14.19 -18.74 -8.49
CA VAL A 25 13.33 -19.81 -8.98
C VAL A 25 12.97 -20.69 -7.80
N VAL A 26 11.69 -20.80 -7.49
CA VAL A 26 11.20 -21.52 -6.31
C VAL A 26 10.35 -22.71 -6.73
N ASN A 27 10.71 -23.89 -6.22
CA ASN A 27 9.93 -25.11 -6.41
C ASN A 27 8.97 -25.29 -5.22
N SER A 28 7.67 -25.20 -5.49
CA SER A 28 6.61 -25.32 -4.48
C SER A 28 5.88 -26.67 -4.48
N GLY A 29 6.48 -27.69 -5.12
CA GLY A 29 6.02 -29.07 -5.21
C GLY A 29 5.56 -29.44 -6.61
N THR A 30 4.47 -28.83 -7.09
CA THR A 30 3.85 -29.17 -8.39
C THR A 30 4.02 -28.08 -9.47
N GLY A 31 4.72 -27.00 -9.12
CA GLY A 31 4.82 -25.81 -9.96
C GLY A 31 6.08 -25.00 -9.67
N LEU A 32 6.37 -24.12 -10.63
CA LEU A 32 7.51 -23.21 -10.61
C LEU A 32 7.04 -21.81 -10.27
N HIS A 33 7.68 -21.15 -9.32
CA HIS A 33 7.43 -19.75 -8.99
C HIS A 33 8.66 -18.93 -9.35
N LEU A 34 8.47 -17.88 -10.14
CA LEU A 34 9.52 -16.98 -10.59
C LEU A 34 9.40 -15.67 -9.78
N TYR A 35 10.46 -15.33 -9.05
CA TYR A 35 10.51 -14.12 -8.24
C TYR A 35 11.48 -13.13 -8.84
N TYR A 36 10.99 -11.91 -9.04
CA TYR A 36 11.73 -10.76 -9.56
C TYR A 36 11.87 -9.75 -8.42
N VAL A 37 13.05 -9.69 -7.81
CA VAL A 37 13.34 -8.69 -6.77
C VAL A 37 13.67 -7.38 -7.47
N LEU A 38 12.88 -6.34 -7.25
CA LEU A 38 13.13 -5.06 -7.87
C LEU A 38 14.34 -4.38 -7.24
N LYS A 39 15.18 -3.75 -8.07
CA LYS A 39 16.34 -2.94 -7.65
C LYS A 39 15.90 -1.77 -6.76
N GLU A 40 14.81 -1.10 -7.16
CA GLU A 40 14.19 -0.02 -6.40
C GLU A 40 12.81 -0.46 -5.87
N PRO A 41 12.51 -0.19 -4.57
CA PRO A 41 11.21 -0.53 -4.02
C PRO A 41 10.11 0.38 -4.58
N VAL A 42 8.96 -0.21 -4.91
CA VAL A 42 7.78 0.54 -5.37
C VAL A 42 6.82 0.76 -4.19
N PRO A 43 6.41 2.00 -3.90
CA PRO A 43 5.37 2.27 -2.91
C PRO A 43 4.06 1.57 -3.29
N MET A 44 3.43 0.85 -2.36
CA MET A 44 2.21 0.07 -2.62
C MET A 44 0.94 0.91 -2.52
N TYR A 45 0.91 2.09 -3.14
CA TYR A 45 -0.32 2.88 -3.29
C TYR A 45 -1.33 2.13 -4.17
N PRO A 46 -2.66 2.28 -3.96
CA PRO A 46 -3.66 1.56 -4.75
C PRO A 46 -3.48 1.69 -6.27
N TYR A 47 -3.10 2.87 -6.75
CA TYR A 47 -2.77 3.09 -8.16
C TYR A 47 -1.58 2.24 -8.62
N ASN A 48 -0.44 2.31 -7.92
CA ASN A 48 0.74 1.50 -8.23
C ASN A 48 0.45 0.01 -8.19
N GLN A 49 -0.38 -0.44 -7.25
CA GLN A 49 -0.80 -1.85 -7.18
C GLN A 49 -1.54 -2.29 -8.44
N LYS A 50 -2.40 -1.43 -8.99
CA LYS A 50 -3.11 -1.69 -10.25
C LYS A 50 -2.12 -1.82 -11.41
N CYS A 51 -1.19 -0.87 -11.55
CA CYS A 51 -0.17 -0.90 -12.61
C CYS A 51 0.71 -2.16 -12.52
N LEU A 52 1.19 -2.50 -11.32
CA LEU A 52 2.02 -3.70 -11.12
C LEU A 52 1.24 -5.00 -11.34
N LYS A 53 -0.06 -5.03 -11.03
CA LYS A 53 -0.94 -6.17 -11.34
C LYS A 53 -1.04 -6.39 -12.85
N GLU A 54 -1.24 -5.32 -13.61
CA GLU A 54 -1.32 -5.38 -15.07
C GLU A 54 0.02 -5.83 -15.67
N LEU A 55 1.15 -5.29 -15.19
CA LEU A 55 2.47 -5.75 -15.59
C LEU A 55 2.66 -7.26 -15.30
N LYS A 56 2.32 -7.72 -14.09
CA LYS A 56 2.37 -9.15 -13.72
C LYS A 56 1.52 -9.98 -14.67
N TYR A 57 0.34 -9.48 -15.06
CA TYR A 57 -0.56 -10.18 -15.96
C TYR A 57 0.05 -10.33 -17.36
N SER A 58 0.61 -9.26 -17.90
CA SER A 58 1.28 -9.29 -19.21
C SER A 58 2.49 -10.21 -19.21
N LEU A 59 3.35 -10.13 -18.19
CA LEU A 59 4.46 -11.07 -18.01
C LEU A 59 3.98 -12.53 -17.90
N THR A 60 2.91 -12.76 -17.16
CA THR A 60 2.35 -14.12 -17.02
C THR A 60 1.90 -14.66 -18.36
N ARG A 61 1.28 -13.85 -19.23
CA ARG A 61 0.86 -14.28 -20.57
C ARG A 61 2.04 -14.61 -21.48
N GLN A 62 3.15 -13.88 -21.37
CA GLN A 62 4.36 -14.14 -22.16
C GLN A 62 5.09 -15.40 -21.67
N ILE A 63 5.29 -15.49 -20.35
CA ILE A 63 6.00 -16.60 -19.72
C ILE A 63 5.18 -17.88 -19.82
N TRP A 64 3.85 -17.84 -19.63
CA TRP A 64 3.00 -19.02 -19.58
C TRP A 64 2.58 -19.47 -20.97
N ASN A 65 3.32 -20.43 -21.52
CA ASN A 65 3.09 -20.97 -22.85
C ASN A 65 3.33 -22.49 -22.85
N LYS A 66 3.13 -23.12 -24.02
CA LYS A 66 3.25 -24.58 -24.19
C LYS A 66 4.64 -25.14 -23.82
N PHE A 67 5.67 -24.29 -23.83
CA PHE A 67 7.04 -24.70 -23.54
C PHE A 67 7.38 -24.58 -22.06
N THR A 68 6.71 -23.70 -21.30
CA THR A 68 7.02 -23.45 -19.88
C THR A 68 5.99 -24.04 -18.92
N SER A 69 4.81 -24.44 -19.42
CA SER A 69 3.74 -25.03 -18.61
C SER A 69 2.99 -26.11 -19.38
N THR A 70 2.56 -27.15 -18.67
CA THR A 70 1.64 -28.17 -19.21
C THR A 70 0.17 -27.80 -19.00
N ILE A 71 -0.11 -26.73 -18.26
CA ILE A 71 -1.48 -26.27 -17.96
C ILE A 71 -1.88 -25.28 -19.05
N LYS A 72 -3.01 -25.54 -19.73
CA LYS A 72 -3.49 -24.71 -20.84
C LYS A 72 -3.84 -23.28 -20.40
N GLU A 73 -4.63 -23.16 -19.35
CA GLU A 73 -5.10 -21.86 -18.87
C GLU A 73 -4.12 -21.24 -17.86
N PRO A 74 -3.62 -20.01 -18.10
CA PRO A 74 -2.75 -19.30 -17.15
C PRO A 74 -3.45 -18.98 -15.83
N GLN A 75 -2.74 -19.18 -14.72
CA GLN A 75 -3.22 -18.79 -13.40
C GLN A 75 -2.94 -17.30 -13.15
N MET A 76 -3.94 -16.46 -13.42
CA MET A 76 -3.82 -15.01 -13.28
C MET A 76 -4.11 -14.58 -11.84
N GLN A 77 -3.07 -14.16 -11.11
CA GLN A 77 -3.17 -13.79 -9.69
C GLN A 77 -2.55 -12.42 -9.42
N GLY A 78 -3.14 -11.65 -8.51
CA GLY A 78 -2.67 -10.32 -8.15
C GLY A 78 -1.28 -10.31 -7.51
N ILE A 79 -0.72 -9.12 -7.28
CA ILE A 79 0.63 -8.95 -6.69
C ILE A 79 0.68 -9.26 -5.18
N LEU A 80 -0.46 -9.22 -4.48
CA LEU A 80 -0.58 -9.52 -3.04
C LEU A 80 -0.93 -10.99 -2.76
N GLN A 81 -0.63 -11.87 -3.71
CA GLN A 81 -0.94 -13.28 -3.58
C GLN A 81 -0.05 -13.95 -2.52
N GLY A 82 -0.67 -14.74 -1.64
CA GLY A 82 0.06 -15.59 -0.69
C GLY A 82 0.93 -16.63 -1.39
N PHE A 83 2.10 -16.90 -0.81
CA PHE A 83 3.06 -17.88 -1.30
C PHE A 83 3.57 -18.76 -0.16
N ARG A 84 4.13 -19.93 -0.50
CA ARG A 84 4.76 -20.80 0.51
C ARG A 84 6.14 -20.28 0.87
N VAL A 85 6.43 -20.26 2.17
CA VAL A 85 7.73 -19.87 2.70
C VAL A 85 8.78 -20.95 2.37
N VAL A 86 9.96 -20.54 1.94
CA VAL A 86 11.09 -21.46 1.70
C VAL A 86 11.42 -22.22 2.98
N GLY A 87 11.65 -23.53 2.87
CA GLY A 87 11.87 -24.42 4.01
C GLY A 87 10.59 -24.99 4.64
N SER A 88 9.41 -24.43 4.34
CA SER A 88 8.12 -25.04 4.74
C SER A 88 7.76 -26.23 3.84
N GLY A 89 6.79 -27.06 4.27
CA GLY A 89 6.31 -28.18 3.46
C GLY A 89 5.69 -27.72 2.12
N SER A 90 6.01 -28.43 1.04
CA SER A 90 5.41 -28.18 -0.27
C SER A 90 4.01 -28.81 -0.40
N LYS A 91 3.40 -28.73 -1.59
CA LYS A 91 2.18 -29.51 -1.90
C LYS A 91 2.36 -31.02 -1.75
N LEU A 92 3.59 -31.50 -1.81
CA LEU A 92 3.92 -32.92 -1.74
C LEU A 92 4.14 -33.40 -0.29
N GLY A 93 4.06 -32.50 0.70
CA GLY A 93 4.25 -32.83 2.12
C GLY A 93 5.51 -32.20 2.73
N ARG A 94 5.75 -32.49 4.02
CA ARG A 94 6.88 -31.93 4.79
C ARG A 94 8.24 -32.48 4.37
N GLU A 95 8.30 -33.71 3.86
CA GLU A 95 9.53 -34.35 3.38
C GLU A 95 10.09 -33.69 2.12
N TYR A 96 9.24 -32.94 1.41
CA TYR A 96 9.59 -32.18 0.22
C TYR A 96 9.46 -30.68 0.53
N PRO A 97 10.45 -30.07 1.21
CA PRO A 97 10.38 -28.66 1.56
C PRO A 97 10.45 -27.78 0.30
N VAL A 98 9.84 -26.60 0.39
CA VAL A 98 9.94 -25.56 -0.65
C VAL A 98 11.38 -25.10 -0.74
N ARG A 99 11.97 -25.17 -1.94
CA ARG A 99 13.37 -24.78 -2.20
C ARG A 99 13.41 -23.58 -3.13
N ALA A 100 14.29 -22.64 -2.82
CA ALA A 100 14.59 -21.49 -3.65
C ALA A 100 16.01 -21.59 -4.19
N PHE A 101 16.16 -21.28 -5.47
CA PHE A 101 17.44 -21.23 -6.16
C PHE A 101 17.64 -19.80 -6.66
N ARG A 102 18.75 -19.17 -6.29
CA ARG A 102 19.14 -17.89 -6.85
C ARG A 102 19.64 -18.12 -8.28
N LEU A 103 19.07 -17.41 -9.24
CA LEU A 103 19.46 -17.50 -10.64
C LEU A 103 20.10 -16.17 -11.10
N GLY A 104 19.39 -15.06 -10.90
CA GLY A 104 19.85 -13.71 -11.25
C GLY A 104 19.98 -12.77 -10.05
N GLY A 105 20.23 -11.49 -10.37
CA GLY A 105 20.26 -10.38 -9.43
C GLY A 105 18.93 -9.62 -9.31
N PRO A 106 18.92 -8.51 -8.56
CA PRO A 106 17.81 -7.56 -8.59
C PRO A 106 17.59 -7.02 -10.01
N VAL A 107 16.33 -6.83 -10.39
CA VAL A 107 15.92 -6.38 -11.72
C VAL A 107 15.37 -4.96 -11.69
N GLU A 108 15.65 -4.20 -12.74
CA GLU A 108 15.00 -2.91 -12.93
C GLU A 108 13.58 -3.14 -13.45
N LEU A 109 12.61 -2.43 -12.87
CA LEU A 109 11.20 -2.59 -13.23
C LEU A 109 10.95 -2.27 -14.71
N ALA A 110 11.65 -1.28 -15.25
CA ALA A 110 11.58 -0.91 -16.66
C ALA A 110 12.06 -2.04 -17.58
N ARG A 111 13.12 -2.77 -17.21
CA ARG A 111 13.64 -3.90 -18.01
C ARG A 111 12.60 -5.01 -18.20
N LEU A 112 11.66 -5.18 -17.27
CA LEU A 112 10.60 -6.17 -17.43
C LEU A 112 9.63 -5.85 -18.58
N LEU A 113 9.56 -4.57 -19.01
CA LEU A 113 8.76 -4.17 -20.17
C LEU A 113 9.35 -4.64 -21.49
N ASP A 114 10.67 -4.78 -21.58
CA ASP A 114 11.35 -5.19 -22.82
C ASP A 114 10.88 -6.58 -23.31
N TYR A 115 10.31 -7.38 -22.40
CA TYR A 115 9.78 -8.72 -22.67
C TYR A 115 8.26 -8.73 -22.93
N ILE A 116 7.61 -7.57 -22.99
CA ILE A 116 6.17 -7.42 -23.22
C ILE A 116 5.98 -6.64 -24.52
N PRO A 117 5.15 -7.12 -25.46
CA PRO A 117 4.80 -6.36 -26.65
C PRO A 117 4.14 -5.02 -26.29
N ASP A 118 4.52 -3.95 -26.98
CA ASP A 118 4.13 -2.56 -26.67
C ASP A 118 2.65 -2.21 -26.99
N SER A 119 1.77 -3.22 -27.00
CA SER A 119 0.38 -3.09 -27.46
C SER A 119 -0.62 -2.68 -26.38
N ASN A 120 -0.20 -2.55 -25.12
CA ASN A 120 -1.12 -2.41 -23.97
C ASN A 120 -0.88 -1.17 -23.08
N GLY A 121 0.07 -0.29 -23.43
CA GLY A 121 0.37 0.94 -22.69
C GLY A 121 1.02 0.71 -21.31
N GLU A 122 1.65 -0.45 -21.08
CA GLU A 122 2.35 -0.70 -19.81
C GLU A 122 3.51 0.29 -19.57
N GLN A 123 4.19 0.74 -20.63
CA GLN A 123 5.22 1.76 -20.54
C GLN A 123 4.70 3.05 -19.90
N GLN A 124 3.59 3.59 -20.43
CA GLN A 124 2.96 4.81 -19.92
C GLN A 124 2.50 4.65 -18.45
N ARG A 125 2.04 3.45 -18.07
CA ARG A 125 1.62 3.17 -16.69
C ARG A 125 2.81 3.10 -15.72
N LEU A 126 3.97 2.64 -16.19
CA LEU A 126 5.18 2.63 -15.37
C LEU A 126 5.76 4.03 -15.15
N GLU A 127 5.70 4.90 -16.16
CA GLU A 127 6.01 6.33 -16.01
C GLU A 127 5.08 7.00 -14.99
N GLY A 128 3.79 6.64 -15.04
CA GLY A 128 2.77 7.17 -14.13
C GLY A 128 2.85 6.64 -12.69
N LEU A 129 3.77 5.74 -12.34
CA LEU A 129 3.88 5.21 -10.97
C LEU A 129 4.08 6.36 -9.98
N MET A 130 3.22 6.40 -8.97
CA MET A 130 3.33 7.34 -7.86
C MET A 130 4.60 7.03 -7.07
N ARG A 131 5.55 7.95 -7.08
CA ARG A 131 6.80 7.83 -6.31
C ARG A 131 6.69 8.65 -5.04
N LYS A 132 7.21 8.11 -3.94
CA LYS A 132 7.42 8.91 -2.74
C LYS A 132 8.59 9.84 -3.03
N SER A 133 8.35 11.15 -3.03
CA SER A 133 9.44 12.13 -3.10
C SER A 133 10.42 11.86 -1.95
N ARG A 134 11.68 11.57 -2.30
CA ARG A 134 12.79 11.49 -1.35
C ARG A 134 13.63 12.74 -1.58
N LEU A 135 13.25 13.82 -0.90
CA LEU A 135 14.10 14.99 -0.76
C LEU A 135 15.16 14.68 0.31
N SER A 136 16.43 14.71 -0.08
CA SER A 136 17.52 14.70 0.90
C SER A 136 17.43 15.93 1.80
N LEU A 137 18.05 15.89 2.97
CA LEU A 137 18.08 17.06 3.85
C LEU A 137 18.78 18.27 3.20
N ALA A 138 19.77 18.03 2.35
CA ALA A 138 20.46 19.09 1.60
C ALA A 138 19.50 19.75 0.60
N GLU A 139 18.83 18.95 -0.24
CA GLU A 139 17.83 19.48 -1.19
C GLU A 139 16.63 20.12 -0.49
N ALA A 140 16.22 19.60 0.68
CA ALA A 140 15.15 20.18 1.48
C ALA A 140 15.55 21.54 2.08
N LYS A 141 16.82 21.71 2.47
CA LYS A 141 17.37 23.00 2.94
C LYS A 141 17.34 24.04 1.83
N GLU A 142 17.72 23.65 0.62
CA GLU A 142 17.72 24.53 -0.56
C GLU A 142 16.30 24.90 -0.98
N LYS A 143 15.40 23.92 -1.13
CA LYS A 143 14.03 24.16 -1.59
C LYS A 143 13.10 24.76 -0.54
N TYR A 144 13.32 24.47 0.73
CA TYR A 144 12.44 24.88 1.84
C TYR A 144 13.26 25.40 3.05
N PRO A 145 13.98 26.52 2.89
CA PRO A 145 14.89 27.03 3.92
C PRO A 145 14.18 27.34 5.24
N ASP A 146 13.00 27.96 5.19
CA ASP A 146 12.21 28.27 6.39
C ASP A 146 11.74 27.02 7.13
N TRP A 147 11.33 25.99 6.39
CA TRP A 147 10.96 24.71 7.00
C TRP A 147 12.17 24.05 7.65
N TYR A 148 13.34 24.07 6.98
CA TYR A 148 14.58 23.48 7.49
C TYR A 148 15.03 24.18 8.77
N GLU A 149 15.06 25.51 8.76
CA GLU A 149 15.38 26.32 9.94
C GLU A 149 14.45 25.98 11.11
N ARG A 150 13.13 26.00 10.89
CA ARG A 150 12.15 25.75 11.96
C ARG A 150 12.18 24.32 12.49
N ARG A 151 12.32 23.32 11.60
CA ARG A 151 12.17 21.90 11.96
C ARG A 151 13.47 21.21 12.32
N ILE A 152 14.56 21.51 11.61
CA ILE A 152 15.85 20.84 11.77
C ILE A 152 16.74 21.62 12.75
N ILE A 153 16.85 22.94 12.58
CA ILE A 153 17.72 23.78 13.41
C ILE A 153 17.03 24.12 14.73
N LYS A 154 15.88 24.81 14.68
CA LYS A 154 15.13 25.28 15.87
C LYS A 154 14.33 24.18 16.57
N LYS A 155 14.13 23.02 15.91
CA LYS A 155 13.34 21.88 16.41
C LYS A 155 11.96 22.29 16.97
N GLU A 156 11.33 23.27 16.34
CA GLU A 156 10.01 23.74 16.74
C GLU A 156 8.99 22.60 16.71
N ARG A 157 8.12 22.53 17.72
CA ARG A 157 7.00 21.59 17.72
C ARG A 157 6.10 21.84 16.52
N ARG A 158 5.53 20.77 15.95
CA ARG A 158 4.51 20.92 14.90
C ARG A 158 3.37 21.79 15.44
N GLY A 159 3.01 22.81 14.66
CA GLY A 159 1.84 23.61 14.98
C GLY A 159 0.62 22.69 15.04
N ARG A 160 -0.34 23.00 15.92
CA ARG A 160 -1.65 22.36 15.84
C ARG A 160 -2.38 22.92 14.63
N TRP A 161 -3.19 22.07 14.00
CA TRP A 161 -4.16 22.55 13.03
C TRP A 161 -5.24 23.31 13.82
N THR A 162 -5.16 24.64 13.77
CA THR A 162 -6.12 25.51 14.45
C THR A 162 -7.26 25.82 13.49
N VAL A 163 -8.48 25.51 13.91
CA VAL A 163 -9.70 25.84 13.18
C VAL A 163 -10.33 27.08 13.80
N LYS A 164 -11.12 27.83 13.03
CA LYS A 164 -11.86 28.98 13.56
C LYS A 164 -12.87 28.54 14.61
N ARG A 165 -13.09 29.39 15.62
CA ARG A 165 -14.08 29.22 16.69
C ARG A 165 -15.48 28.92 16.17
N ASP A 166 -15.87 29.52 15.05
CA ASP A 166 -17.19 29.35 14.43
C ASP A 166 -17.60 27.87 14.28
N LEU A 167 -16.64 26.97 14.04
CA LEU A 167 -16.94 25.54 13.91
C LEU A 167 -17.25 24.88 15.26
N TYR A 168 -16.60 25.31 16.34
CA TYR A 168 -16.94 24.88 17.69
C TYR A 168 -18.36 25.34 18.04
N ASP A 169 -18.66 26.62 17.83
CA ASP A 169 -19.97 27.19 18.14
C ASP A 169 -21.06 26.49 17.32
N TRP A 170 -20.83 26.25 16.02
CA TRP A 170 -21.76 25.50 15.18
C TRP A 170 -22.04 24.09 15.71
N TRP A 171 -21.00 23.37 16.16
CA TRP A 171 -21.20 22.05 16.77
C TRP A 171 -21.96 22.13 18.09
N LEU A 172 -21.67 23.13 18.94
CA LEU A 172 -22.38 23.32 20.20
C LEU A 172 -23.89 23.50 19.97
N HIS A 173 -24.28 24.39 19.06
CA HIS A 173 -25.68 24.60 18.68
C HIS A 173 -26.30 23.32 18.10
N ARG A 174 -25.61 22.70 17.15
CA ARG A 174 -26.10 21.49 16.50
C ARG A 174 -26.32 20.32 17.47
N ILE A 175 -25.42 20.16 18.44
CA ILE A 175 -25.51 19.14 19.48
C ILE A 175 -26.65 19.46 20.45
N ALA A 176 -26.88 20.73 20.79
CA ALA A 176 -28.00 21.15 21.62
C ALA A 176 -29.36 20.88 20.93
N ASP A 177 -29.46 21.18 19.64
CA ASP A 177 -30.74 21.23 18.94
C ASP A 177 -31.13 19.93 18.22
N GLU A 178 -30.16 19.19 17.66
CA GLU A 178 -30.43 18.08 16.72
C GLU A 178 -30.11 16.68 17.29
N ILE A 179 -29.54 16.57 18.49
CA ILE A 179 -29.08 15.27 18.97
C ILE A 179 -30.26 14.32 19.23
N ARG A 180 -30.00 13.01 19.12
CA ARG A 180 -30.99 11.96 19.37
C ARG A 180 -30.55 11.05 20.51
N VAL A 181 -31.52 10.36 21.11
CA VAL A 181 -31.27 9.30 22.10
C VAL A 181 -30.29 8.28 21.50
N GLY A 182 -29.29 7.88 22.28
CA GLY A 182 -28.18 7.02 21.84
C GLY A 182 -26.94 7.74 21.31
N HIS A 183 -27.00 9.06 21.02
CA HIS A 183 -25.87 9.82 20.48
C HIS A 183 -25.19 10.79 21.44
N ARG A 184 -25.67 10.94 22.68
CA ARG A 184 -25.21 11.93 23.68
C ARG A 184 -23.71 11.91 23.93
N PHE A 185 -23.16 10.71 24.13
CA PHE A 185 -21.71 10.52 24.29
C PHE A 185 -20.93 11.03 23.07
N TYR A 186 -21.39 10.69 21.86
CA TYR A 186 -20.75 11.14 20.62
C TYR A 186 -20.87 12.65 20.43
N GLY A 187 -21.96 13.27 20.91
CA GLY A 187 -22.12 14.73 20.97
C GLY A 187 -21.02 15.38 21.81
N ILE A 188 -20.90 14.99 23.08
CA ILE A 188 -19.88 15.53 24.00
C ILE A 188 -18.46 15.24 23.50
N MET A 189 -18.21 14.04 22.96
CA MET A 189 -16.93 13.69 22.34
C MET A 189 -16.62 14.62 21.16
N THR A 190 -17.60 14.90 20.30
CA THR A 190 -17.44 15.81 19.17
C THR A 190 -17.12 17.23 19.65
N LEU A 191 -17.86 17.72 20.64
CA LEU A 191 -17.62 19.04 21.24
C LEU A 191 -16.19 19.16 21.79
N ALA A 192 -15.70 18.14 22.50
CA ALA A 192 -14.33 18.11 23.01
C ALA A 192 -13.25 18.09 21.91
N ILE A 193 -13.48 17.35 20.81
CA ILE A 193 -12.59 17.32 19.65
C ILE A 193 -12.48 18.72 19.03
N TYR A 194 -13.61 19.42 18.87
CA TYR A 194 -13.62 20.74 18.26
C TYR A 194 -13.15 21.84 19.19
N ALA A 195 -13.34 21.72 20.51
CA ALA A 195 -12.69 22.59 21.49
C ALA A 195 -11.17 22.53 21.32
N LYS A 196 -10.60 21.32 21.20
CA LYS A 196 -9.16 21.14 21.03
C LYS A 196 -8.63 21.71 19.71
N LYS A 197 -9.40 21.58 18.64
CA LYS A 197 -9.06 22.09 17.30
C LYS A 197 -9.22 23.61 17.19
N CYS A 198 -10.17 24.20 17.89
CA CYS A 198 -10.44 25.64 17.86
C CYS A 198 -9.71 26.41 18.96
N GLY A 199 -9.02 25.72 19.87
CA GLY A 199 -8.29 26.35 20.96
C GLY A 199 -9.19 26.88 22.07
N ILE A 200 -10.35 26.25 22.27
CA ILE A 200 -11.27 26.56 23.38
C ILE A 200 -10.67 26.04 24.68
N ASP A 201 -10.79 26.84 25.73
CA ASP A 201 -10.31 26.50 27.05
C ASP A 201 -11.10 25.33 27.66
N GLU A 202 -10.45 24.53 28.50
CA GLU A 202 -11.09 23.36 29.12
C GLU A 202 -12.25 23.75 30.04
N ASP A 203 -12.15 24.88 30.73
CA ASP A 203 -13.23 25.34 31.62
C ASP A 203 -14.44 25.83 30.83
N GLU A 204 -14.23 26.41 29.64
CA GLU A 204 -15.32 26.74 28.72
C GLU A 204 -16.00 25.47 28.18
N LEU A 205 -15.21 24.52 27.68
CA LEU A 205 -15.73 23.23 27.23
C LEU A 205 -16.55 22.52 28.32
N ARG A 206 -16.08 22.53 29.57
CA ARG A 206 -16.81 21.90 30.68
C ARG A 206 -18.16 22.58 30.90
N ARG A 207 -18.20 23.92 30.95
CA ARG A 207 -19.46 24.66 31.11
C ARG A 207 -20.45 24.31 30.00
N ASP A 208 -19.99 24.32 28.75
CA ASP A 208 -20.84 24.03 27.60
C ASP A 208 -21.32 22.56 27.61
N ALA A 209 -20.44 21.61 27.94
CA ALA A 209 -20.80 20.21 28.06
C ALA A 209 -21.81 19.94 29.20
N PHE A 210 -21.67 20.63 30.34
CA PHE A 210 -22.62 20.52 31.46
C PHE A 210 -23.97 21.16 31.15
N ALA A 211 -24.00 22.24 30.36
CA ALA A 211 -25.24 22.86 29.93
C ALA A 211 -26.12 21.92 29.07
N LEU A 212 -25.50 20.95 28.40
CA LEU A 212 -26.18 19.93 27.59
C LEU A 212 -26.82 18.80 28.43
N LEU A 213 -26.49 18.67 29.72
CA LEU A 213 -27.06 17.61 30.57
C LEU A 213 -28.58 17.73 30.72
N ARG A 214 -29.08 18.93 31.00
CA ARG A 214 -30.53 19.15 31.19
C ARG A 214 -31.34 18.77 29.94
N PRO A 215 -31.00 19.30 28.74
CA PRO A 215 -31.65 18.88 27.50
C PRO A 215 -31.57 17.36 27.28
N TYR A 216 -30.45 16.73 27.61
CA TYR A 216 -30.29 15.29 27.46
C TYR A 216 -31.14 14.49 28.43
N ASP A 217 -31.25 14.92 29.69
CA ASP A 217 -32.07 14.26 30.70
C ASP A 217 -33.55 14.36 30.34
N ASP A 218 -34.00 15.54 29.88
CA ASP A 218 -35.38 15.79 29.42
C ASP A 218 -35.77 14.90 28.22
N MET A 219 -34.81 14.51 27.38
CA MET A 219 -35.03 13.54 26.29
C MET A 219 -35.12 12.08 26.75
N SER A 220 -34.91 11.78 28.04
CA SER A 220 -34.88 10.42 28.61
C SER A 220 -36.19 10.02 29.28
N VAL A 221 -37.24 10.83 29.17
CA VAL A 221 -38.55 10.51 29.75
C VAL A 221 -39.15 9.33 28.98
N GLU A 222 -39.51 8.26 29.70
CA GLU A 222 -40.20 7.06 29.19
C GLU A 222 -41.50 7.39 28.43
#